data_AF-A0A1L6TB41-F1
#
_entry.id   AF-A0A1L6TB41-F1
#
_cell.length_a   1.000
_cell.length_b   1.000
_cell.length_c   1.000
_cell.angle_alpha   90.00
_cell.angle_beta   90.00
_cell.angle_gamma   90.00
#
_symmetry.space_group_name_H-M   'P 1'
#
loop_
_entity.id
_entity.type
_entity.pdbx_description
1 polymer ?
#
loop_
_entity_poly.entity_id
_entity_poly.type
_entity_poly.pdbx_seq_one_letter_code
_entity_poly.pdbx_strand_id
1 'polypeptide(L)'
;MLSTPWLAAYVTTFQDHKKYNKVALANHYKQRWHIEINFNSLKTIMSMDHLRSKTPDMVHKEIAVHFLAYNLIRTLIAEACRNTERLPIQVSFKGVIQLFNSFVSLLSFSADCNKAHAILLHAIIKNKVGNRPGRIEPRAVKKRPKAFRRLNKSRELEKAEITKRMKKNSNKKCSSAP
;
A
#
# COMPACT_ATOMS: atom_id res chain seq x y z
N MET A 1 -8.19 22.84 -1.52
CA MET A 1 -7.44 24.11 -1.55
C MET A 1 -6.60 24.23 -0.30
N LEU A 2 -5.29 24.11 -0.42
CA LEU A 2 -4.24 24.76 0.37
C LEU A 2 -2.92 24.38 -0.32
N SER A 3 -2.66 25.11 -1.40
CA SER A 3 -1.41 25.10 -2.15
C SER A 3 -0.33 25.65 -1.23
N THR A 4 0.51 24.79 -0.67
CA THR A 4 1.75 25.21 -0.03
C THR A 4 2.90 24.91 -1.00
N PRO A 5 3.74 25.90 -1.35
CA PRO A 5 4.80 25.75 -2.33
C PRO A 5 5.99 25.07 -1.65
N TRP A 6 5.92 23.75 -1.55
CA TRP A 6 7.17 22.99 -1.64
C TRP A 6 7.60 23.16 -3.09
N LEU A 7 8.76 23.78 -3.35
CA LEU A 7 9.43 23.67 -4.64
C LEU A 7 9.80 22.19 -4.82
N ALA A 8 8.85 21.41 -5.28
CA ALA A 8 9.03 20.03 -5.67
C ALA A 8 9.44 20.07 -7.14
N ALA A 9 10.74 19.90 -7.37
CA ALA A 9 11.28 19.70 -8.71
C ALA A 9 11.05 18.22 -9.10
N TYR A 10 10.30 18.00 -10.17
CA TYR A 10 10.11 16.69 -10.78
C TYR A 10 10.79 16.70 -12.14
N VAL A 11 11.66 15.73 -12.40
CA VAL A 11 12.24 15.49 -13.72
C VAL A 11 11.41 14.39 -14.38
N THR A 12 10.90 14.65 -15.58
CA THR A 12 10.03 13.73 -16.31
C THR A 12 10.37 13.74 -17.79
N THR A 13 10.11 12.62 -18.46
CA THR A 13 10.20 12.48 -19.92
C THR A 13 8.94 12.98 -20.64
N PHE A 14 7.89 13.39 -19.92
CA PHE A 14 6.70 13.99 -20.53
C PHE A 14 7.02 15.39 -21.09
N GLN A 15 7.01 15.52 -22.41
CA GLN A 15 7.40 16.74 -23.13
C GLN A 15 6.25 17.75 -23.29
N ASP A 16 4.99 17.29 -23.36
CA ASP A 16 3.83 18.15 -23.57
C ASP A 16 3.26 18.70 -22.26
N HIS A 17 3.56 19.98 -21.98
CA HIS A 17 3.12 20.68 -20.79
C HIS A 17 1.61 21.02 -20.79
N LYS A 18 0.95 21.05 -21.96
CA LYS A 18 -0.50 21.32 -22.06
C LYS A 18 -1.29 20.06 -21.71
N LYS A 19 -0.82 18.89 -22.16
CA LYS A 19 -1.41 17.59 -21.85
C LYS A 19 -1.12 17.13 -20.42
N TYR A 20 0.10 17.35 -19.92
CA TYR A 20 0.51 16.93 -18.57
C TYR A 20 0.78 18.14 -17.67
N ASN A 21 -0.30 18.70 -17.11
CA ASN A 21 -0.17 19.83 -16.21
C ASN A 21 0.58 19.47 -14.91
N LYS A 22 1.11 20.50 -14.23
CA LYS A 22 1.90 20.34 -12.99
C LYS A 22 1.15 19.56 -11.89
N VAL A 23 -0.16 19.71 -11.81
CA VAL A 23 -1.01 19.05 -10.80
C VAL A 23 -1.16 17.57 -11.10
N ALA A 24 -1.36 17.20 -12.37
CA ALA A 24 -1.45 15.83 -12.84
C ALA A 24 -0.13 15.10 -12.61
N LEU A 25 1.01 15.74 -12.91
CA LEU A 25 2.34 15.18 -12.65
C LEU A 25 2.56 14.94 -11.15
N ALA A 26 2.23 15.91 -10.31
CA ALA A 26 2.35 15.76 -8.85
C ALA A 26 1.44 14.64 -8.32
N ASN A 27 0.22 14.50 -8.85
CA ASN A 27 -0.69 13.42 -8.47
C ASN A 27 -0.21 12.05 -8.94
N HIS A 28 0.38 11.96 -10.13
CA HIS A 28 0.99 10.74 -10.62
C HIS A 28 2.19 10.33 -9.75
N TYR A 29 3.06 11.28 -9.40
CA TYR A 29 4.18 11.01 -8.51
C TYR A 29 3.75 10.54 -7.11
N LYS A 30 2.63 11.03 -6.58
CA LYS A 30 2.07 10.53 -5.31
C LYS A 30 1.70 9.05 -5.37
N GLN A 31 1.28 8.54 -6.53
CA GLN A 31 0.95 7.12 -6.71
C GLN A 31 2.18 6.22 -6.54
N ARG A 32 3.41 6.74 -6.64
CA ARG A 32 4.64 6.01 -6.33
C ARG A 32 4.59 5.35 -4.95
N TRP A 33 3.92 5.96 -3.97
CA TRP A 33 3.74 5.40 -2.62
C TRP A 33 3.06 4.02 -2.62
N HIS A 34 2.29 3.66 -3.66
CA HIS A 34 1.71 2.33 -3.78
C HIS A 34 2.76 1.20 -3.77
N ILE A 35 4.00 1.48 -4.22
CA ILE A 35 5.09 0.50 -4.13
C ILE A 35 5.41 0.11 -2.68
N GLU A 36 5.31 1.05 -1.74
CA GLU A 36 5.58 0.77 -0.33
C GLU A 36 4.50 -0.11 0.28
N ILE A 37 3.25 0.06 -0.15
CA ILE A 37 2.13 -0.81 0.24
C ILE A 37 2.37 -2.23 -0.31
N ASN A 38 2.88 -2.33 -1.54
CA ASN A 38 3.24 -3.61 -2.15
C ASN A 38 4.40 -4.29 -1.41
N PHE A 39 5.46 -3.56 -1.07
CA PHE A 39 6.54 -4.10 -0.25
C PHE A 39 6.08 -4.52 1.15
N ASN A 40 5.18 -3.76 1.78
CA ASN A 40 4.59 -4.17 3.04
C ASN A 40 3.74 -5.45 2.90
N SER A 41 3.11 -5.66 1.74
CA SER A 41 2.37 -6.89 1.46
C SER A 41 3.30 -8.10 1.43
N LEU A 42 4.44 -8.00 0.75
CA LEU A 42 5.45 -9.05 0.71
C LEU A 42 6.08 -9.28 2.09
N LYS A 43 6.66 -8.23 2.68
CA LYS A 43 7.45 -8.34 3.92
C LYS A 43 6.60 -8.72 5.12
N THR A 44 5.49 -8.02 5.33
CA THR A 44 4.72 -8.14 6.58
C THR A 44 3.51 -9.05 6.43
N ILE A 45 2.72 -8.93 5.34
CA ILE A 45 1.48 -9.71 5.20
C ILE A 45 1.80 -11.17 4.85
N MET A 46 2.81 -11.40 4.01
CA MET A 46 3.28 -12.74 3.63
C MET A 46 4.47 -13.22 4.45
N SER A 47 4.87 -12.48 5.50
CA SER A 47 5.97 -12.83 6.42
C SER A 47 7.32 -13.10 5.74
N MET A 48 7.61 -12.46 4.61
CA MET A 48 8.91 -12.56 3.92
C MET A 48 10.05 -11.89 4.71
N ASP A 49 9.75 -11.18 5.80
CA ASP A 49 10.75 -10.63 6.72
C ASP A 49 11.46 -11.70 7.57
N HIS A 50 10.97 -12.94 7.59
CA HIS A 50 11.59 -14.06 8.27
C HIS A 50 11.68 -15.29 7.35
N LEU A 51 12.86 -15.50 6.75
CA LEU A 51 13.15 -16.64 5.89
C LEU A 51 13.67 -17.82 6.71
N ARG A 52 13.20 -19.03 6.41
CA ARG A 52 13.55 -20.26 7.14
C ARG A 52 14.76 -20.98 6.56
N SER A 53 15.06 -20.73 5.30
CA SER A 53 16.16 -21.37 4.57
C SER A 53 17.52 -21.02 5.15
N LYS A 54 18.43 -22.00 5.21
CA LYS A 54 19.77 -21.85 5.80
C LYS A 54 20.90 -21.69 4.78
N THR A 55 20.65 -22.03 3.51
CA THR A 55 21.63 -21.92 2.42
C THR A 55 21.25 -20.80 1.45
N PRO A 56 22.22 -20.10 0.83
CA PRO A 56 21.94 -19.01 -0.11
C PRO A 56 21.02 -19.43 -1.27
N ASP A 57 21.23 -20.63 -1.82
CA ASP A 57 20.41 -21.14 -2.91
C ASP A 57 18.95 -21.39 -2.51
N MET A 58 18.72 -21.90 -1.29
CA MET A 58 17.37 -22.09 -0.77
C MET A 58 16.70 -20.76 -0.41
N VAL A 59 17.47 -19.78 0.07
CA VAL A 59 16.97 -18.41 0.30
C VAL A 59 16.47 -17.78 -0.99
N HIS A 60 17.20 -17.92 -2.11
CA HIS A 60 16.74 -17.45 -3.41
C HIS A 60 15.42 -18.10 -3.84
N LYS A 61 15.28 -19.42 -3.62
CA LYS A 61 14.04 -20.15 -3.92
C LYS A 61 12.88 -19.69 -3.04
N GLU A 62 13.11 -19.50 -1.74
CA GLU A 62 12.09 -19.02 -0.81
C GLU A 62 11.58 -17.63 -1.22
N ILE A 63 12.48 -16.71 -1.56
CA ILE A 63 12.14 -15.38 -2.08
C ILE A 63 11.36 -15.49 -3.40
N ALA A 64 11.78 -16.35 -4.32
CA ALA A 64 11.08 -16.56 -5.59
C ALA A 64 9.64 -17.06 -5.38
N VAL A 65 9.43 -17.99 -4.44
CA VAL A 65 8.08 -18.48 -4.08
C VAL A 65 7.23 -17.38 -3.45
N HIS A 66 7.79 -16.50 -2.62
CA HIS A 66 7.07 -15.33 -2.11
C HIS A 66 6.60 -14.41 -3.24
N PHE A 67 7.46 -14.12 -4.23
CA PHE A 67 7.07 -13.33 -5.40
C PHE A 67 6.00 -14.04 -6.24
N LEU A 68 6.13 -15.34 -6.45
CA LEU A 68 5.14 -16.13 -7.17
C LEU A 68 3.76 -16.06 -6.50
N ALA A 69 3.70 -16.34 -5.19
CA ALA A 69 2.46 -16.26 -4.43
C ALA A 69 1.87 -14.84 -4.39
N TYR A 70 2.72 -13.81 -4.29
CA TYR A 70 2.28 -12.41 -4.37
C TYR A 70 1.64 -12.11 -5.71
N ASN A 71 2.30 -12.49 -6.81
CA ASN A 71 1.81 -12.26 -8.16
C ASN A 71 0.51 -13.04 -8.41
N LEU A 72 0.39 -14.28 -7.93
CA LEU A 72 -0.85 -15.06 -8.00
C LEU A 72 -2.03 -14.31 -7.39
N ILE A 73 -1.89 -13.84 -6.15
CA ILE A 73 -2.93 -13.07 -5.46
C ILE A 73 -3.22 -11.75 -6.20
N ARG A 74 -2.20 -11.08 -6.75
CA ARG A 74 -2.40 -9.84 -7.52
C ARG A 74 -3.14 -10.07 -8.83
N THR A 75 -2.84 -11.15 -9.53
CA THR A 75 -3.54 -11.56 -10.75
C THR A 75 -4.99 -11.88 -10.43
N LEU A 76 -5.26 -12.60 -9.34
CA LEU A 76 -6.62 -12.90 -8.89
C LEU A 76 -7.43 -11.64 -8.57
N ILE A 77 -6.81 -10.66 -7.91
CA ILE A 77 -7.43 -9.35 -7.67
C ILE A 77 -7.69 -8.62 -9.01
N ALA A 78 -6.72 -8.62 -9.93
CA ALA A 78 -6.86 -7.97 -11.22
C ALA A 78 -7.97 -8.60 -12.07
N GLU A 79 -8.10 -9.93 -12.03
CA GLU A 79 -9.16 -10.68 -12.67
C GLU A 79 -10.53 -10.32 -12.09
N ALA A 80 -10.66 -10.32 -10.75
CA ALA A 80 -11.88 -9.92 -10.07
C ALA A 80 -12.29 -8.48 -10.41
N CYS A 81 -11.31 -7.59 -10.64
CA CYS A 81 -11.57 -6.21 -11.01
C CYS A 81 -11.88 -5.98 -12.49
N ARG A 82 -11.54 -6.92 -13.40
CA ARG A 82 -11.51 -6.71 -14.85
C ARG A 82 -12.80 -6.13 -15.43
N ASN A 83 -13.95 -6.61 -14.97
CA ASN A 83 -15.27 -6.20 -15.46
C ASN A 83 -16.01 -5.30 -14.47
N THR A 84 -15.26 -4.56 -13.64
CA THR A 84 -15.81 -3.66 -12.62
C THR A 84 -15.15 -2.30 -12.71
N GLU A 85 -15.80 -1.27 -12.17
CA GLU A 85 -15.21 0.07 -12.08
C GLU A 85 -14.10 0.18 -11.00
N ARG A 86 -13.76 -0.93 -10.33
CA ARG A 86 -12.86 -0.95 -9.18
C ARG A 86 -11.42 -1.16 -9.61
N LEU A 87 -10.51 -0.37 -9.02
CA LEU A 87 -9.09 -0.55 -9.27
C LEU A 87 -8.50 -1.64 -8.34
N PRO A 88 -7.58 -2.50 -8.82
CA PRO A 88 -6.94 -3.52 -8.01
C PRO A 88 -6.29 -3.00 -6.71
N ILE A 89 -5.79 -1.77 -6.74
CA ILE A 89 -5.16 -1.11 -5.57
C ILE A 89 -6.15 -0.77 -4.45
N GLN A 90 -7.45 -0.73 -4.76
CA GLN A 90 -8.53 -0.46 -3.81
C GLN A 90 -9.03 -1.73 -3.11
N VAL A 91 -8.49 -2.90 -3.46
CA VAL A 91 -8.84 -4.20 -2.87
C VAL A 91 -7.83 -4.58 -1.80
N SER A 92 -8.31 -5.10 -0.67
CA SER A 92 -7.46 -5.46 0.46
C SER A 92 -6.67 -6.73 0.18
N PHE A 93 -5.36 -6.60 -0.01
CA PHE A 93 -4.47 -7.76 -0.23
C PHE A 93 -4.55 -8.78 0.92
N LYS A 94 -4.54 -8.31 2.18
CA LYS A 94 -4.69 -9.20 3.34
C LYS A 94 -6.05 -9.89 3.38
N GLY A 95 -7.12 -9.16 3.05
CA GLY A 95 -8.47 -9.72 3.01
C GLY A 95 -8.59 -10.80 1.94
N VAL A 96 -7.94 -10.60 0.78
CA VAL A 96 -7.91 -11.59 -0.31
C VAL A 96 -7.15 -12.84 0.11
N ILE A 97 -6.00 -12.74 0.79
CA ILE A 97 -5.28 -13.92 1.29
C ILE A 97 -6.16 -14.72 2.27
N GLN A 98 -6.82 -14.03 3.21
CA GLN A 98 -7.70 -14.70 4.17
C GLN A 98 -8.85 -15.42 3.46
N LEU A 99 -9.49 -14.73 2.51
CA LEU A 99 -10.57 -15.29 1.71
C LEU A 99 -10.10 -16.48 0.86
N PHE A 100 -8.98 -16.33 0.16
CA PHE A 100 -8.39 -17.38 -0.66
C PHE A 100 -8.12 -18.62 0.19
N ASN A 101 -7.47 -18.47 1.34
CA ASN A 101 -7.20 -19.58 2.27
C ASN A 101 -8.48 -20.27 2.76
N SER A 102 -9.56 -19.53 2.99
CA SER A 102 -10.86 -20.12 3.35
C SER A 102 -11.53 -20.84 2.19
N PHE A 103 -11.22 -20.48 0.94
CA PHE A 103 -11.77 -21.09 -0.28
C PHE A 103 -10.93 -22.25 -0.82
N VAL A 104 -9.70 -22.47 -0.34
CA VAL A 104 -8.81 -23.53 -0.87
C VAL A 104 -9.51 -24.89 -0.85
N SER A 105 -10.17 -25.27 0.25
CA SER A 105 -10.90 -26.53 0.34
C SER A 105 -12.04 -26.61 -0.68
N LEU A 106 -12.86 -25.56 -0.79
CA LEU A 106 -13.96 -25.51 -1.76
C LEU A 106 -13.44 -25.62 -3.20
N LEU A 107 -12.35 -24.93 -3.55
CA LEU A 107 -11.75 -25.01 -4.88
C LEU A 107 -11.17 -26.40 -5.17
N SER A 108 -10.65 -27.09 -4.15
CA SER A 108 -9.99 -28.39 -4.31
C SER A 108 -10.98 -29.54 -4.45
N PHE A 109 -12.17 -29.43 -3.85
CA PHE A 109 -13.17 -30.51 -3.79
C PHE A 109 -14.48 -30.21 -4.54
N SER A 110 -14.62 -29.02 -5.12
CA SER A 110 -15.81 -28.70 -5.92
C SER A 110 -15.81 -29.50 -7.22
N ALA A 111 -16.93 -30.16 -7.52
CA ALA A 111 -17.18 -30.78 -8.82
C ALA A 111 -17.21 -29.74 -9.95
N ASP A 112 -17.57 -28.49 -9.64
CA ASP A 112 -17.57 -27.35 -10.56
C ASP A 112 -16.58 -26.28 -10.07
N CYS A 113 -15.34 -26.39 -10.54
CA CYS A 113 -14.27 -25.46 -10.19
C CYS A 113 -14.54 -24.04 -10.73
N ASN A 114 -15.17 -23.93 -11.91
CA ASN A 114 -15.45 -22.64 -12.54
C ASN A 114 -16.45 -21.84 -11.71
N LYS A 115 -17.49 -22.49 -11.19
CA LYS A 115 -18.46 -21.84 -10.31
C LYS A 115 -17.85 -21.41 -8.98
N ALA A 116 -17.01 -22.25 -8.38
CA ALA A 116 -16.30 -21.91 -7.15
C ALA A 116 -15.35 -20.71 -7.35
N HIS A 117 -14.62 -20.68 -8.47
CA HIS A 117 -13.77 -19.55 -8.86
C HIS A 117 -14.58 -18.27 -9.07
N ALA A 118 -15.70 -18.32 -9.78
CA ALA A 118 -16.58 -17.16 -9.96
C ALA A 118 -17.08 -16.59 -8.62
N ILE A 119 -17.49 -17.45 -7.68
CA ILE A 119 -17.91 -17.02 -6.33
C ILE A 119 -16.75 -16.34 -5.59
N LEU A 120 -15.53 -16.88 -5.69
CA LEU A 120 -14.34 -16.28 -5.09
C LEU A 120 -14.08 -14.88 -5.66
N LEU A 121 -14.11 -14.71 -6.99
CA LEU A 121 -13.91 -13.40 -7.63
C LEU A 121 -14.95 -12.38 -7.14
N HIS A 122 -16.22 -12.78 -7.03
CA HIS A 122 -17.27 -11.92 -6.49
C HIS A 122 -17.02 -11.53 -5.02
N ALA A 123 -16.54 -12.45 -4.19
CA ALA A 123 -16.21 -12.18 -2.80
C ALA A 123 -14.98 -11.25 -2.65
N ILE A 124 -14.01 -11.34 -3.57
CA ILE A 124 -12.81 -10.47 -3.59
C ILE A 124 -13.18 -9.00 -3.76
N ILE A 125 -14.10 -8.67 -4.69
CA ILE A 125 -14.51 -7.28 -4.97
C ILE A 125 -15.07 -6.60 -3.72
N LYS A 126 -15.73 -7.36 -2.83
CA LYS A 126 -16.31 -6.85 -1.58
C LYS A 126 -15.24 -6.40 -0.56
N ASN A 127 -14.02 -6.93 -0.65
CA ASN A 127 -12.91 -6.60 0.26
C ASN A 127 -12.27 -5.24 -0.06
N LYS A 128 -12.93 -4.14 0.32
CA LYS A 128 -12.45 -2.77 0.05
C LYS A 128 -11.39 -2.30 1.05
N VAL A 129 -10.35 -1.64 0.56
CA VAL A 129 -9.47 -0.79 1.38
C VAL A 129 -10.14 0.57 1.57
N GLY A 130 -10.33 0.98 2.83
CA GLY A 130 -10.93 2.28 3.14
C GLY A 130 -10.05 3.45 2.64
N ASN A 131 -10.67 4.42 1.96
CA ASN A 131 -9.99 5.65 1.55
C ASN A 131 -9.79 6.55 2.79
N ARG A 132 -8.54 6.88 3.12
CA ARG A 132 -8.18 7.70 4.29
C ARG A 132 -7.17 8.76 3.87
N PRO A 133 -7.58 9.76 3.07
CA PRO A 133 -6.69 10.78 2.56
C PRO A 133 -6.15 11.65 3.71
N GLY A 134 -4.90 12.09 3.60
CA GLY A 134 -4.29 12.98 4.60
C GLY A 134 -4.03 12.30 5.96
N ARG A 135 -3.93 10.96 6.01
CA ARG A 135 -3.63 10.25 7.26
C ARG A 135 -2.27 10.67 7.81
N ILE A 136 -2.30 11.31 8.98
CA ILE A 136 -1.11 11.60 9.78
C ILE A 136 -1.12 10.62 10.96
N GLU A 137 -0.11 9.75 11.02
CA GLU A 137 0.09 8.84 12.14
C GLU A 137 1.48 9.08 12.74
N PRO A 138 1.61 9.22 14.07
CA PRO A 138 2.91 9.40 14.70
C PRO A 138 3.81 8.19 14.42
N ARG A 139 5.04 8.44 13.95
CA ARG A 139 6.07 7.42 13.75
C ARG A 139 6.69 7.03 15.09
N ALA A 140 5.87 6.47 15.98
CA ALA A 140 6.22 6.12 17.35
C ALA A 140 5.51 4.84 17.79
N VAL A 141 6.16 4.03 18.63
CA VAL A 141 5.67 2.69 19.03
C VAL A 141 5.47 2.65 20.56
N LYS A 142 4.46 1.91 21.03
CA LYS A 142 4.21 1.72 22.47
C LYS A 142 5.15 0.69 23.14
N LYS A 143 5.50 -0.38 22.42
CA LYS A 143 6.34 -1.50 22.90
C LYS A 143 7.83 -1.33 22.56
N ARG A 144 8.76 -1.88 23.38
CA ARG A 144 10.20 -2.08 23.07
C ARG A 144 10.42 -3.48 22.45
N PRO A 145 11.50 -3.75 21.67
CA PRO A 145 12.64 -2.91 21.29
C PRO A 145 12.67 -2.69 19.76
N LYS A 146 11.97 -1.67 19.25
CA LYS A 146 12.15 -1.24 17.85
C LYS A 146 12.78 0.14 17.87
N ALA A 147 13.62 0.45 16.87
CA ALA A 147 14.32 1.73 16.71
C ALA A 147 13.35 2.87 16.32
N PHE A 148 12.30 3.09 17.12
CA PHE A 148 11.32 4.15 16.96
C PHE A 148 11.12 4.87 18.29
N ARG A 149 10.82 6.17 18.22
CA ARG A 149 10.47 6.97 19.40
C ARG A 149 9.29 6.33 20.13
N ARG A 150 9.27 6.41 21.46
CA ARG A 150 8.14 5.90 22.25
C ARG A 150 6.92 6.80 22.07
N LEU A 151 5.75 6.18 21.98
CA LEU A 151 4.47 6.88 21.99
C LEU A 151 3.99 7.05 23.45
N ASN A 152 4.45 8.12 24.11
CA ASN A 152 4.18 8.38 25.53
C ASN A 152 2.89 9.18 25.78
N LYS A 153 2.33 9.83 24.75
CA LYS A 153 1.08 10.59 24.82
C LYS A 153 -0.02 9.88 24.01
N SER A 154 -1.27 10.33 24.18
CA SER A 154 -2.36 9.91 23.30
C SER A 154 -2.02 10.19 21.83
N ARG A 155 -2.48 9.30 20.93
CA ARG A 155 -2.29 9.45 19.49
C ARG A 155 -2.84 10.78 18.97
N GLU A 156 -3.95 11.24 19.53
CA GLU A 156 -4.59 12.49 19.12
C GLU A 156 -3.71 13.71 19.43
N LEU A 157 -3.14 13.76 20.62
CA LEU A 157 -2.22 14.82 21.04
C LEU A 157 -0.96 14.84 20.17
N GLU A 158 -0.37 13.69 19.88
CA GLU A 158 0.79 13.60 18.99
C GLU A 158 0.46 13.98 17.54
N LYS A 159 -0.72 13.62 17.03
CA LYS A 159 -1.19 14.07 15.71
C LYS A 159 -1.35 15.59 15.66
N ALA A 160 -1.91 16.19 16.72
CA ALA A 160 -2.04 17.63 16.84
C ALA A 160 -0.66 18.32 16.88
N GLU A 161 0.31 17.76 17.62
CA GLU A 161 1.69 18.27 17.65
C GLU A 161 2.37 18.18 16.27
N ILE A 162 2.25 17.05 15.57
CA ILE A 162 2.79 16.88 14.21
C ILE A 162 2.18 17.92 13.27
N THR A 163 0.87 18.11 13.34
CA THR A 163 0.15 19.09 12.51
C THR A 163 0.61 20.52 12.83
N LYS A 164 0.80 20.86 14.11
CA LYS A 164 1.35 22.16 14.54
C LYS A 164 2.78 22.36 14.02
N ARG A 165 3.65 21.34 14.12
CA ARG A 165 5.02 21.39 13.58
C ARG A 165 5.04 21.57 12.07
N MET A 166 4.17 20.88 11.34
CA MET A 166 4.01 21.05 9.90
C MET A 166 3.62 22.49 9.54
N LYS A 167 2.62 23.07 10.23
CA LYS A 167 2.21 24.48 10.05
C LYS A 167 3.32 25.48 10.41
N LYS A 168 4.06 25.25 11.49
CA LYS A 168 5.18 26.12 11.89
C LYS A 168 6.30 26.10 10.84
N ASN A 169 6.63 24.92 10.33
CA ASN A 169 7.65 24.76 9.30
C ASN A 169 7.23 25.38 7.96
N SER A 170 5.94 25.38 7.61
CA SER A 170 5.46 26.11 6.42
C SER A 170 5.55 27.61 6.61
N ASN A 171 5.15 28.15 7.77
CA ASN A 171 5.23 29.61 8.03
C ASN A 171 6.66 30.13 8.07
N LYS A 172 7.60 29.41 8.71
CA LYS A 172 9.02 29.83 8.79
C LYS A 172 9.70 29.88 7.42
N LYS A 173 9.22 29.09 6.45
CA LYS A 173 9.73 29.07 5.07
C LYS A 173 9.12 30.16 4.20
N CYS A 174 7.86 30.52 4.38
CA CYS A 174 7.26 31.67 3.68
C CYS A 174 7.90 33.01 4.09
N SER A 175 8.36 33.13 5.34
CA SER A 175 9.03 34.34 5.84
C SER A 175 10.53 34.42 5.51
N SER A 176 11.09 33.42 4.82
CA SER A 176 12.51 33.34 4.43
C SER A 176 12.70 33.16 2.92
N ALA A 177 11.62 33.28 2.14
CA ALA A 177 11.69 33.38 0.69
C ALA A 177 12.01 34.86 0.32
N PRO A 178 13.06 35.12 -0.49
CA PRO A 178 13.34 36.47 -1.00
C PRO A 178 12.23 36.97 -1.94
#